data_AF-A0A383B1C9-F1
#
_entry.id   AF-A0A383B1C9-F1
#
_cell.length_a   1.000
_cell.length_b   1.000
_cell.length_c   1.000
_cell.angle_alpha   90.00
_cell.angle_beta   90.00
_cell.angle_gamma   90.00
#
_symmetry.space_group_name_H-M   'P 1'
#
loop_
_entity.id
_entity.type
_entity.pdbx_description
1 polymer ?
#
loop_
_entity_poly.entity_id
_entity_poly.type
_entity_poly.pdbx_seq_one_letter_code
_entity_poly.pdbx_strand_id
1 'polypeptide(L)' 'MGRTFVGFGFGAIQGGLFLPEAFRSGNFSRLVVSEIDAEVVAALRAADGSYSCNVATATGVETVRVE' A
#
# COMPACT_ATOMS: atom_id res chain seq x y z
N MET A 1 -12.55 -0.75 19.36
CA MET A 1 -11.32 -1.49 19.03
C MET A 1 -11.19 -1.48 17.51
N GLY A 2 -10.16 -0.84 16.95
CA GLY A 2 -9.98 -0.76 15.49
C GLY A 2 -9.34 -2.03 14.92
N ARG A 3 -9.72 -2.42 13.69
CA ARG A 3 -9.12 -3.57 12.99
C ARG A 3 -7.78 -3.15 12.36
N THR A 4 -6.80 -4.05 12.38
CA THR A 4 -5.53 -3.86 11.67
C THR A 4 -5.49 -4.80 10.47
N PHE A 5 -5.17 -4.25 9.31
CA PHE A 5 -4.83 -5.05 8.13
C PHE A 5 -3.33 -5.35 8.15
N VAL A 6 -2.97 -6.62 7.95
CA VAL A 6 -1.57 -7.06 7.89
C VAL A 6 -1.34 -7.84 6.60
N GLY A 7 -0.43 -7.34 5.78
CA GLY A 7 0.06 -8.02 4.58
C GLY A 7 1.47 -8.57 4.77
N PHE A 8 1.83 -9.56 3.95
CA PHE A 8 3.17 -10.12 3.87
C PHE A 8 3.68 -10.04 2.43
N GLY A 9 4.85 -9.44 2.25
CA GLY A 9 5.42 -9.06 0.97
C GLY A 9 4.86 -7.73 0.46
N PHE A 10 5.71 -6.81 0.02
CA PHE A 10 5.39 -5.54 -0.62
C PHE A 10 5.66 -5.61 -2.14
N GLY A 11 5.20 -6.70 -2.75
CA GLY A 11 5.25 -6.90 -4.20
C GLY A 11 4.09 -6.23 -4.93
N ALA A 12 4.04 -6.39 -6.25
CA ALA A 12 3.05 -5.76 -7.12
C ALA A 12 1.58 -6.05 -6.72
N ILE A 13 1.28 -7.25 -6.22
CA ILE A 13 -0.08 -7.62 -5.80
C ILE A 13 -0.43 -6.96 -4.45
N GLN A 14 0.47 -7.05 -3.45
CA GLN A 14 0.16 -6.47 -2.14
C GLN A 14 0.12 -4.95 -2.19
N GLY A 15 1.17 -4.31 -2.73
CA GLY A 15 1.27 -2.86 -2.83
C GLY A 15 0.36 -2.27 -3.90
N GLY A 16 0.04 -3.01 -4.96
CA GLY A 16 -0.76 -2.51 -6.08
C GLY A 16 -2.26 -2.82 -6.03
N LEU A 17 -2.71 -3.81 -5.23
CA LEU A 17 -4.11 -4.29 -5.26
C LEU A 17 -4.71 -4.65 -3.89
N PHE A 18 -3.95 -5.04 -2.88
CA PHE A 18 -4.57 -5.35 -1.57
C PHE A 18 -4.52 -4.17 -0.62
N LEU A 19 -3.35 -3.55 -0.51
CA LEU A 19 -3.13 -2.43 0.39
C LEU A 19 -3.89 -1.16 -0.02
N PRO A 20 -3.92 -0.74 -1.31
CA PRO A 20 -4.71 0.44 -1.72
C PRO A 20 -6.21 0.24 -1.47
N GLU A 21 -6.72 -0.97 -1.66
CA GLU A 21 -8.12 -1.33 -1.47
C GLU A 21 -8.47 -1.38 0.01
N ALA A 22 -7.58 -1.93 0.84
CA ALA A 22 -7.72 -1.90 2.30
C ALA A 22 -7.74 -0.44 2.80
N PHE A 23 -6.86 0.42 2.30
CA PHE A 23 -6.82 1.85 2.60
C PHE A 23 -8.12 2.55 2.19
N ARG A 24 -8.52 2.43 0.91
CA ARG A 24 -9.74 3.04 0.37
C ARG A 24 -11.03 2.60 1.06
N SER A 25 -11.05 1.38 1.61
CA SER A 25 -12.23 0.85 2.28
C SER A 25 -12.57 1.57 3.60
N GLY A 26 -11.59 2.22 4.25
CA GLY A 26 -11.76 2.82 5.57
C GLY A 26 -12.09 1.81 6.69
N ASN A 27 -12.03 0.50 6.41
CA ASN A 27 -12.45 -0.55 7.34
C ASN A 27 -11.43 -0.86 8.43
N PHE A 28 -10.20 -0.37 8.29
CA PHE A 28 -9.06 -0.64 9.16
C PHE A 28 -8.51 0.67 9.71
N SER A 29 -8.20 0.69 11.00
CA SER A 29 -7.59 1.85 11.65
C SER A 29 -6.07 1.87 11.51
N ARG A 30 -5.49 0.79 10.99
CA ARG A 30 -4.06 0.63 10.79
C ARG A 30 -3.79 -0.36 9.66
N LEU A 31 -2.81 -0.03 8.82
CA LEU A 31 -2.32 -0.87 7.75
C LEU A 31 -0.85 -1.20 8.02
N VAL A 32 -0.46 -2.46 7.87
CA VAL A 32 0.92 -2.92 8.07
C VAL A 32 1.27 -3.89 6.95
N VAL A 33 2.48 -3.77 6.39
CA VAL A 33 3.05 -4.79 5.51
C VAL A 33 4.42 -5.20 6.06
N SER A 34 4.64 -6.51 6.12
CA SER A 34 5.94 -7.10 6.42
C SER A 34 6.69 -7.36 5.12
N GLU A 35 7.91 -6.86 4.97
CA GLU A 35 8.75 -7.04 3.78
C GLU A 35 10.18 -7.39 4.21
N ILE A 36 10.85 -8.24 3.43
CA ILE A 36 12.23 -8.69 3.67
C ILE A 36 13.26 -7.81 2.96
N ASP A 37 12.88 -7.17 1.86
CA ASP A 37 13.73 -6.23 1.13
C ASP A 37 13.94 -4.95 1.95
N ALA A 38 15.16 -4.80 2.45
CA ALA A 38 15.54 -3.69 3.31
C ALA A 38 15.53 -2.34 2.58
N GLU A 39 15.78 -2.31 1.28
CA GLU A 39 15.76 -1.07 0.48
C GLU A 39 14.33 -0.57 0.33
N VAL A 40 13.39 -1.46 0.02
CA VAL A 40 11.95 -1.15 -0.05
C VAL A 40 11.45 -0.63 1.30
N VAL A 41 11.80 -1.32 2.40
CA VAL A 41 11.41 -0.90 3.76
C VAL A 41 11.99 0.46 4.11
N ALA A 42 13.25 0.73 3.77
CA ALA A 42 13.88 2.03 4.02
C ALA A 42 13.23 3.15 3.21
N ALA A 43 12.94 2.92 1.92
CA ALA A 43 12.28 3.89 1.05
C ALA A 43 10.88 4.25 1.56
N LEU A 44 10.07 3.26 1.93
CA LEU A 44 8.74 3.49 2.52
C LEU A 44 8.84 4.29 3.82
N ARG A 45 9.78 3.96 4.71
CA ARG A 45 9.97 4.69 5.98
C ARG A 45 10.41 6.13 5.75
N ALA A 46 11.28 6.38 4.78
CA ALA A 46 11.70 7.72 4.41
C ALA A 46 10.57 8.56 3.80
N ALA A 47 9.55 7.90 3.23
CA ALA A 47 8.33 8.51 2.72
C ALA A 47 7.18 8.54 3.76
N ASP A 48 7.49 8.41 5.05
CA ASP A 48 6.50 8.37 6.15
C ASP A 48 5.42 7.27 5.99
N GLY A 49 5.78 6.15 5.36
CA GLY A 49 4.87 5.04 5.07
C GLY A 49 4.00 5.24 3.83
N SER A 50 4.14 6.37 3.13
CA SER A 50 3.37 6.67 1.94
C SER A 50 4.03 6.15 0.66
N TYR A 51 3.22 5.80 -0.32
CA TYR A 51 3.67 5.43 -1.66
C TYR A 51 2.58 5.70 -2.69
N SER A 52 2.91 5.49 -3.97
CA SER A 52 1.95 5.59 -5.05
C SER A 52 2.08 4.41 -6.01
N CYS A 53 0.94 3.98 -6.56
CA CYS A 53 0.88 3.03 -7.65
C CYS A 53 0.12 3.63 -8.83
N ASN A 54 0.48 3.20 -10.03
CA ASN A 54 -0.21 3.61 -11.25
C ASN A 54 -1.21 2.53 -11.64
N VAL A 55 -2.46 2.93 -11.85
CA VAL A 55 -3.56 2.07 -12.26
C VAL A 55 -3.92 2.42 -13.70
N ALA A 56 -3.76 1.46 -14.60
CA ALA A 56 -4.24 1.60 -15.96
C ALA A 56 -5.76 1.44 -16.00
N THR A 57 -6.45 2.40 -16.60
CA THR A 57 -7.90 2.41 -16.81
C THR A 57 -8.22 2.43 -18.31
N ALA A 58 -9.50 2.34 -18.66
CA ALA A 58 -9.92 2.43 -20.06
C ALA A 58 -9.63 3.80 -20.71
N THR A 59 -9.45 4.86 -19.91
CA THR A 59 -9.30 6.24 -20.39
C THR A 59 -7.90 6.83 -20.15
N GLY A 60 -7.00 6.08 -19.51
CA GLY A 60 -5.65 6.55 -19.20
C GLY A 60 -5.05 5.89 -17.96
N VAL A 61 -3.95 6.44 -17.47
CA VAL A 61 -3.31 5.99 -16.23
C VAL A 61 -3.65 6.95 -15.10
N GLU A 62 -4.14 6.41 -13.99
CA GLU A 62 -4.40 7.15 -12.76
C GLU A 62 -3.33 6.81 -11.73
N THR A 63 -2.90 7.81 -10.95
CA THR A 63 -1.98 7.57 -9.82
C THR A 63 -2.79 7.48 -8.53
N VAL A 64 -2.73 6.33 -7.88
CA VAL A 64 -3.32 6.08 -6.57
C VAL A 64 -2.25 6.28 -5.50
N ARG A 65 -2.52 7.15 -4.53
CA ARG A 65 -1.66 7.38 -3.37
C ARG A 65 -2.21 6.66 -2.14
N VAL A 66 -1.31 6.02 -1.40
CA VAL A 66 -1.60 5.40 -0.10
C VAL A 66 -0.70 6.06 0.93
N GLU A 67 -1.26 6.43 2.08
CA GLU A 67 -0.60 7.17 3.17
C GLU A 67 -1.07 6.73 4.56
#